data_AF-A0A947JZH4-F1
#
_entry.id   AF-A0A947JZH4-F1
#
_cell.length_a   1.000
_cell.length_b   1.000
_cell.length_c   1.000
_cell.angle_alpha   90.00
_cell.angle_beta   90.00
_cell.angle_gamma   90.00
#
_symmetry.space_group_name_H-M   'P 1'
#
loop_
_entity.id
_entity.type
_entity.pdbx_description
1 polymer ?
#
loop_
_entity_poly.entity_id
_entity_poly.type
_entity_poly.pdbx_seq_one_letter_code
_entity_poly.pdbx_strand_id
1 'polypeptide(L)'
;MRKTLGILAAMAILPLAACDQSVEEAEGDLAEQQLESTEDVLEEEADLADAMGDEAAEETLDAEADAMGEAADDAEAAVEGETEY
;
A
#
# COMPACT_ATOMS: atom_id res chain seq x y z
N MET A 1 49.46 -20.85 -27.31
CA MET A 1 49.50 -20.13 -26.01
C MET A 1 48.17 -19.39 -25.85
N ARG A 2 47.28 -19.86 -24.98
CA ARG A 2 46.00 -19.19 -24.69
C ARG A 2 46.27 -18.13 -23.62
N LYS A 3 46.25 -16.85 -23.99
CA LYS A 3 46.35 -15.75 -23.03
C LYS A 3 44.93 -15.33 -22.64
N THR A 4 44.70 -15.47 -21.35
CA THR A 4 43.50 -15.20 -20.56
C THR A 4 42.80 -13.89 -20.94
N LEU A 5 41.50 -14.01 -21.23
CA LEU A 5 40.55 -12.91 -21.33
C LEU A 5 40.47 -12.23 -19.94
N GLY A 6 40.81 -10.95 -19.87
CA GLY A 6 40.66 -10.16 -18.65
C GLY A 6 39.19 -9.84 -18.41
N ILE A 7 38.68 -10.26 -17.26
CA ILE A 7 37.34 -9.93 -16.78
C ILE A 7 37.34 -8.44 -16.41
N LEU A 8 36.62 -7.63 -17.19
CA LEU A 8 36.20 -6.29 -16.81
C LEU A 8 35.14 -6.42 -15.70
N ALA A 9 35.57 -6.53 -14.45
CA ALA A 9 34.71 -6.29 -13.30
C ALA A 9 34.68 -4.77 -13.05
N ALA A 10 33.99 -4.04 -13.93
CA ALA A 10 33.78 -2.61 -13.77
C ALA A 10 32.35 -2.36 -13.33
N MET A 11 32.22 -1.76 -12.14
CA MET A 11 31.07 -1.02 -11.60
C MET A 11 29.85 -1.84 -11.17
N ALA A 12 29.96 -2.49 -10.01
CA ALA A 12 28.83 -2.84 -9.15
C ALA A 12 28.65 -1.78 -8.04
N ILE A 13 28.38 -0.51 -8.41
CA ILE A 13 28.12 0.58 -7.43
C ILE A 13 26.78 1.27 -7.73
N LEU A 14 25.73 0.50 -7.99
CA LEU A 14 24.37 1.05 -8.12
C LEU A 14 23.27 0.45 -7.21
N PRO A 15 23.51 -0.43 -6.21
CA PRO A 15 22.38 -0.93 -5.43
C PRO A 15 21.85 0.02 -4.35
N LEU A 16 22.58 1.10 -4.00
CA LEU A 16 22.19 1.96 -2.87
C LEU A 16 21.01 2.90 -3.15
N ALA A 17 20.67 3.18 -4.41
CA ALA A 17 19.50 3.98 -4.77
C ALA A 17 18.22 3.13 -4.87
N ALA A 18 18.34 1.83 -5.15
CA ALA A 18 17.21 0.92 -5.26
C ALA A 18 16.73 0.37 -3.89
N CYS A 19 17.53 0.54 -2.83
CA CYS A 19 17.12 0.16 -1.47
C CYS A 19 16.30 1.24 -0.75
N ASP A 20 16.33 2.48 -1.21
CA ASP A 20 15.62 3.61 -0.58
C ASP A 20 14.14 3.60 -1.02
N GLN A 21 13.91 3.45 -2.32
CA GLN A 21 12.57 3.38 -2.93
C GLN A 21 11.75 2.18 -2.41
N SER A 22 12.40 1.05 -2.14
CA SER A 22 11.74 -0.16 -1.61
C SER A 22 11.28 -0.05 -0.14
N VAL A 23 11.83 0.89 0.63
CA VAL A 23 11.42 1.09 2.03
C VAL A 23 10.23 2.03 2.10
N GLU A 24 10.23 3.08 1.28
CA GLU A 24 9.10 4.02 1.17
C GLU A 24 7.85 3.33 0.59
N GLU A 25 7.99 2.50 -0.45
CA GLU A 25 6.91 1.61 -0.93
C GLU A 25 6.41 0.69 0.20
N ALA A 26 7.31 0.00 0.90
CA ALA A 26 6.90 -0.92 1.97
C ALA A 26 6.24 -0.22 3.18
N GLU A 27 6.56 1.04 3.44
CA GLU A 27 5.90 1.86 4.46
C GLU A 27 4.51 2.33 3.99
N GLY A 28 4.38 2.67 2.69
CA GLY A 28 3.11 2.92 2.01
C GLY A 28 2.15 1.74 2.08
N ASP A 29 2.58 0.59 1.55
CA ASP A 29 1.82 -0.67 1.54
C ASP A 29 1.37 -1.10 2.95
N LEU A 30 2.18 -0.79 3.96
CA LEU A 30 1.86 -1.10 5.36
C LEU A 30 0.84 -0.13 5.95
N ALA A 31 0.85 1.14 5.53
CA ALA A 31 -0.13 2.12 5.95
C ALA A 31 -1.49 1.85 5.28
N GLU A 32 -1.49 1.61 3.98
CA GLU A 32 -2.66 1.20 3.19
C GLU A 32 -3.31 -0.05 3.81
N GLN A 33 -2.56 -1.15 3.98
CA GLN A 33 -3.11 -2.38 4.59
C GLN A 33 -3.68 -2.16 6.00
N GLN A 34 -3.13 -1.25 6.79
CA GLN A 34 -3.69 -0.97 8.12
C GLN A 34 -5.04 -0.25 8.03
N LEU A 35 -5.20 0.64 7.06
CA LEU A 35 -6.44 1.36 6.82
C LEU A 35 -7.48 0.43 6.21
N GLU A 36 -7.15 -0.29 5.14
CA GLU A 36 -8.02 -1.30 4.51
C GLU A 36 -8.48 -2.37 5.51
N SER A 37 -7.57 -2.91 6.34
CA SER A 37 -7.96 -3.92 7.32
C SER A 37 -8.93 -3.42 8.40
N THR A 38 -9.01 -2.09 8.58
CA THR A 38 -9.97 -1.48 9.50
C THR A 38 -11.26 -1.09 8.76
N GLU A 39 -11.18 -0.67 7.50
CA GLU A 39 -12.33 -0.54 6.58
C GLU A 39 -13.10 -1.87 6.49
N ASP A 40 -12.41 -2.99 6.23
CA ASP A 40 -13.01 -4.35 6.19
C ASP A 40 -13.86 -4.65 7.42
N VAL A 41 -13.39 -4.25 8.60
CA VAL A 41 -14.11 -4.48 9.87
C VAL A 41 -15.35 -3.58 9.95
N LEU A 42 -15.26 -2.33 9.50
CA LEU A 42 -16.39 -1.40 9.49
C LEU A 42 -17.46 -1.84 8.49
N GLU A 43 -17.07 -2.32 7.31
CA GLU A 43 -17.99 -2.89 6.32
C GLU A 43 -18.70 -4.14 6.87
N GLU A 44 -17.97 -5.06 7.52
CA GLU A 44 -18.59 -6.26 8.11
C GLU A 44 -19.54 -5.89 9.28
N GLU A 45 -19.25 -4.83 10.02
CA GLU A 45 -20.15 -4.28 11.04
C GLU A 45 -21.39 -3.59 10.41
N ALA A 46 -21.23 -2.88 9.29
CA ALA A 46 -22.34 -2.28 8.52
C ALA A 46 -23.27 -3.37 7.95
N ASP A 47 -22.70 -4.42 7.36
CA ASP A 47 -23.43 -5.60 6.88
C ASP A 47 -24.22 -6.29 8.00
N LEU A 48 -23.63 -6.37 9.20
CA LEU A 48 -24.31 -6.91 10.36
C LEU A 48 -25.48 -6.00 10.80
N ALA A 49 -25.30 -4.68 10.75
CA ALA A 49 -26.35 -3.72 11.07
C ALA A 49 -27.53 -3.80 10.07
N ASP A 50 -27.26 -3.90 8.76
CA ASP A 50 -28.29 -4.13 7.73
C ASP A 50 -29.02 -5.45 7.97
N ALA A 51 -28.28 -6.54 8.23
CA ALA A 51 -28.87 -7.84 8.54
C ALA A 51 -29.77 -7.81 9.79
N MET A 52 -29.51 -6.90 10.73
CA MET A 52 -30.33 -6.64 11.92
C MET A 52 -31.47 -5.65 11.67
N GLY A 53 -31.50 -4.98 10.52
CA GLY A 53 -32.49 -3.98 10.11
C GLY A 53 -32.27 -2.61 10.77
N ASP A 54 -31.04 -2.28 11.15
CA ASP A 54 -30.66 -0.98 11.75
C ASP A 54 -30.02 -0.07 10.69
N GLU A 55 -30.85 0.46 9.78
CA GLU A 55 -30.43 1.32 8.65
C GLU A 55 -29.62 2.56 9.10
N ALA A 56 -29.89 3.11 10.29
CA ALA A 56 -29.16 4.30 10.75
C ALA A 56 -27.73 3.96 11.21
N ALA A 57 -27.55 2.77 11.78
CA ALA A 57 -26.24 2.27 12.16
C ALA A 57 -25.44 1.85 10.93
N GLU A 58 -26.08 1.17 9.96
CA GLU A 58 -25.46 0.84 8.68
C GLU A 58 -24.97 2.10 7.94
N GLU A 59 -25.83 3.10 7.71
CA GLU A 59 -25.43 4.34 7.01
C GLU A 59 -24.29 5.10 7.73
N THR A 60 -24.18 4.96 9.06
CA THR A 60 -23.07 5.57 9.81
C THR A 60 -21.77 4.79 9.62
N LEU A 61 -21.82 3.47 9.71
CA LEU A 61 -20.66 2.59 9.59
C LEU A 61 -20.13 2.57 8.15
N ASP A 62 -21.03 2.55 7.16
CA ASP A 62 -20.73 2.65 5.74
C ASP A 62 -19.98 3.95 5.41
N ALA A 63 -20.48 5.09 5.92
CA ALA A 63 -19.79 6.38 5.73
C ALA A 63 -18.42 6.46 6.43
N GLU A 64 -18.22 5.72 7.53
CA GLU A 64 -16.92 5.62 8.19
C GLU A 64 -15.96 4.70 7.42
N ALA A 65 -16.46 3.60 6.85
CA ALA A 65 -15.71 2.71 5.97
C ALA A 65 -15.24 3.46 4.70
N ASP A 66 -16.15 4.15 4.01
CA ASP A 66 -15.84 4.99 2.85
C ASP A 66 -14.71 6.00 3.15
N ALA A 67 -14.77 6.67 4.30
CA ALA A 67 -13.76 7.64 4.69
C ALA A 67 -12.40 7.00 4.99
N MET A 68 -12.38 5.74 5.41
CA MET A 68 -11.16 4.97 5.65
C MET A 68 -10.57 4.43 4.34
N GLY A 69 -11.41 3.93 3.44
CA GLY A 69 -11.00 3.50 2.10
C GLY A 69 -10.35 4.65 1.31
N GLU A 70 -10.97 5.83 1.29
CA GLU A 70 -10.37 6.97 0.59
C GLU A 70 -9.08 7.49 1.27
N ALA A 71 -8.94 7.29 2.58
CA ALA A 71 -7.68 7.56 3.27
C ALA A 71 -6.58 6.52 2.95
N ALA A 72 -6.96 5.27 2.68
CA ALA A 72 -6.05 4.22 2.22
C ALA A 72 -5.55 4.53 0.80
N ASP A 73 -6.48 4.87 -0.11
CA ASP A 73 -6.17 5.31 -1.48
C ASP A 73 -5.21 6.52 -1.49
N ASP A 74 -5.46 7.52 -0.64
CA ASP A 74 -4.58 8.69 -0.50
C ASP A 74 -3.17 8.30 -0.01
N ALA A 75 -3.06 7.28 0.84
CA ALA A 75 -1.79 6.78 1.36
C ALA A 75 -1.00 6.00 0.30
N GLU A 76 -1.68 5.17 -0.51
CA GLU A 76 -1.09 4.48 -1.67
C GLU A 76 -0.63 5.50 -2.73
N ALA A 77 -1.50 6.45 -3.11
CA ALA A 77 -1.24 7.42 -4.16
C ALA A 77 -0.05 8.34 -3.86
N ALA A 78 0.19 8.65 -2.58
CA ALA A 78 1.35 9.42 -2.14
C ALA A 78 2.68 8.72 -2.43
N VAL A 79 2.67 7.39 -2.52
CA VAL A 79 3.84 6.52 -2.69
C VAL A 79 3.96 6.05 -4.14
N GLU A 80 2.84 5.66 -4.78
CA GLU A 80 2.82 5.19 -6.16
C GLU A 80 3.12 6.32 -7.18
N GLY A 81 2.66 7.55 -6.89
CA GLY A 81 2.87 8.73 -7.73
C GLY A 81 4.34 9.15 -7.94
N GLU A 82 5.28 8.61 -7.15
CA GLU A 82 6.73 8.82 -7.32
C GLU A 82 7.41 7.78 -8.24
N THR A 83 6.69 6.76 -8.72
CA THR A 83 7.26 5.65 -9.52
C THR A 83 6.98 5.72 -11.03
N GLU A 84 6.06 6.57 -11.50
CA GLU A 84 5.81 6.80 -12.94
C GLU A 84 6.75 7.87 -13.55
N TYR A 85 8.06 7.59 -13.72
CA TYR A 85 8.95 8.38 -14.61
C TYR A 85 10.02 7.54 -15.34
#